data_AF-A0A7C3K5R0-F1
#
_entry.id   AF-A0A7C3K5R0-F1
#
_cell.length_a   1.000
_cell.length_b   1.000
_cell.length_c   1.000
_cell.angle_alpha   90.00
_cell.angle_beta   90.00
_cell.angle_gamma   90.00
#
_symmetry.space_group_name_H-M   'P 1'
#
loop_
_entity.id
_entity.type
_entity.pdbx_description
1 polymer ?
#
loop_
_entity_poly.entity_id
_entity_poly.type
_entity_poly.pdbx_seq_one_letter_code
_entity_poly.pdbx_strand_id
1 'polypeptide(L)' 'MLVLTIRTDKPEAEIDLYDDGKQIAQKSWQAHRQLAETIHHAIDELLQSQQKTLADIEGLVCFKGPGSFTGL' A
#
# COMPACT_ATOMS: atom_id res chain seq x y z
N MET A 1 2.72 11.49 -12.25
CA MET A 1 1.71 11.44 -11.17
C MET A 1 1.90 10.15 -10.40
N LEU A 2 2.53 10.25 -9.23
CA LEU A 2 2.84 9.09 -8.39
C LEU A 2 1.67 8.78 -7.43
N VAL A 3 1.10 7.58 -7.53
CA VAL A 3 -0.07 7.15 -6.74
C VAL A 3 0.24 5.87 -5.99
N LEU A 4 0.01 5.87 -4.68
CA LEU A 4 0.03 4.67 -3.85
C LEU A 4 -1.39 4.14 -3.69
N THR A 5 -1.57 2.84 -3.92
CA THR A 5 -2.83 2.15 -3.63
C THR A 5 -2.66 1.22 -2.45
N ILE A 6 -3.70 1.12 -1.62
CA ILE A 6 -3.71 0.32 -0.39
C ILE A 6 -4.97 -0.53 -0.36
N ARG A 7 -4.79 -1.83 -0.13
CA ARG A 7 -5.89 -2.75 0.05
C ARG A 7 -5.60 -3.74 1.20
N THR A 8 -6.49 -3.72 2.19
CA THR A 8 -6.34 -4.39 3.48
C THR A 8 -7.64 -5.08 3.93
N ASP A 9 -8.54 -5.36 2.98
CA ASP A 9 -9.87 -5.96 3.22
C ASP A 9 -9.83 -7.43 3.67
N LYS A 10 -8.71 -8.12 3.43
CA LYS A 10 -8.47 -9.55 3.71
C LYS A 10 -7.19 -9.73 4.57
N PRO A 11 -6.90 -10.95 5.11
CA PRO A 11 -5.70 -11.18 5.94
C PRO A 11 -4.37 -10.85 5.26
N GLU A 12 -4.34 -10.94 3.93
CA GLU A 12 -3.23 -10.49 3.10
C GLU A 12 -3.44 -9.01 2.73
N ALA A 13 -2.52 -8.16 3.15
CA ALA A 13 -2.49 -6.77 2.73
C ALA A 13 -1.67 -6.64 1.44
N GLU A 14 -2.07 -5.71 0.58
CA GLU A 14 -1.38 -5.38 -0.65
C GLU A 14 -1.30 -3.87 -0.85
N ILE A 15 -0.16 -3.42 -1.35
CA ILE A 15 0.08 -2.05 -1.77
C ILE A 15 0.71 -2.05 -3.16
N ASP A 16 0.32 -1.08 -3.98
CA ASP A 16 0.87 -0.89 -5.32
C ASP A 16 1.28 0.56 -5.53
N LEU A 17 2.37 0.76 -6.26
CA LEU A 17 2.83 2.08 -6.67
C LEU A 17 2.65 2.25 -8.17
N TYR A 18 1.96 3.31 -8.56
CA TYR A 18 1.74 3.70 -9.94
C TYR A 18 2.45 5.01 -10.24
N ASP A 19 3.06 5.11 -11.41
CA ASP A 19 3.56 6.36 -11.97
C ASP A 19 2.92 6.60 -13.34
N ASP A 20 2.16 7.69 -13.47
CA ASP A 20 1.42 8.05 -14.68
C ASP A 20 0.54 6.91 -15.22
N GLY A 21 -0.15 6.22 -14.32
CA GLY A 21 -1.07 5.12 -14.64
C GLY A 21 -0.38 3.78 -14.93
N LYS A 22 0.95 3.71 -14.90
CA LYS A 22 1.70 2.46 -15.01
C LYS A 22 2.10 1.96 -13.63
N GLN A 23 1.78 0.70 -13.31
CA GLN A 23 2.26 0.06 -12.10
C GLN A 23 3.78 -0.14 -12.19
N ILE A 24 4.52 0.42 -11.23
CA ILE A 24 5.99 0.35 -11.18
C ILE A 24 6.50 -0.53 -10.04
N ALA A 25 5.69 -0.75 -8.99
CA ALA A 25 6.03 -1.66 -7.90
C ALA A 25 4.78 -2.20 -7.22
N GLN A 26 4.91 -3.36 -6.58
CA GLN A 26 3.88 -4.01 -5.78
C GLN A 26 4.51 -4.71 -4.58
N LYS A 27 3.78 -4.74 -3.47
CA LYS A 27 4.12 -5.57 -2.32
C LYS A 27 2.86 -6.15 -1.70
N SER A 28 2.87 -7.45 -1.45
CA SER A 28 1.86 -8.13 -0.65
C SER A 28 2.51 -8.83 0.54
N TRP A 29 1.79 -8.90 1.65
CA TRP A 29 2.25 -9.60 2.85
C TRP A 29 1.08 -10.06 3.70
N GLN A 30 1.34 -11.07 4.54
CA GLN A 30 0.37 -11.52 5.54
C GLN A 30 0.36 -10.54 6.71
N ALA A 31 -0.65 -9.69 6.78
CA ALA A 31 -0.78 -8.68 7.84
C ALA A 31 -1.43 -9.25 9.10
N HIS A 32 -2.32 -10.24 8.96
CA HIS A 32 -3.04 -10.87 10.07
C HIS A 32 -3.60 -9.84 11.07
N ARG A 33 -3.17 -9.88 12.34
CA ARG A 33 -3.57 -8.94 13.41
C ARG A 33 -2.56 -7.80 13.62
N GLN A 34 -1.57 -7.67 12.75
CA GLN A 34 -0.44 -6.75 12.88
C GLN A 34 -0.40 -5.71 11.75
N LEU A 35 -1.56 -5.39 11.17
CA LEU A 35 -1.63 -4.46 10.04
C LEU A 35 -1.07 -3.08 10.42
N ALA A 36 -1.47 -2.54 11.57
CA ALA A 36 -1.02 -1.23 12.05
C ALA A 36 0.51 -1.17 12.22
N GLU A 37 1.10 -2.26 12.68
CA GLU A 37 2.55 -2.39 12.92
C GLU A 37 3.35 -2.65 11.65
N THR A 38 2.73 -3.21 10.59
CA THR A 38 3.46 -3.66 9.39
C THR A 38 3.26 -2.76 8.18
N ILE A 39 2.16 -2.00 8.10
CA ILE A 39 1.82 -1.21 6.92
C ILE A 39 2.82 -0.11 6.60
N HIS A 40 3.33 0.59 7.62
CA HIS A 40 4.29 1.67 7.42
C HIS A 40 5.65 1.13 6.94
N HIS A 41 6.10 0.01 7.49
CA HIS A 41 7.29 -0.70 6.99
C HIS A 41 7.10 -1.18 5.55
N ALA A 42 5.92 -1.70 5.20
CA ALA A 42 5.63 -2.13 3.84
C ALA A 42 5.70 -0.97 2.84
N ILE A 43 5.12 0.17 3.18
CA ILE A 43 5.15 1.39 2.36
C ILE A 43 6.58 1.90 2.19
N ASP A 44 7.35 2.01 3.28
CA ASP A 44 8.73 2.48 3.23
C ASP A 44 9.61 1.57 2.35
N GLU A 45 9.51 0.25 2.51
CA GLU A 45 10.27 -0.70 1.68
C GLU A 45 9.88 -0.60 0.20
N LEU A 46 8.58 -0.46 -0.11
CA LEU A 46 8.13 -0.30 -1.49
C LEU A 46 8.70 0.98 -2.13
N LEU A 47 8.64 2.10 -1.42
CA LEU A 47 9.15 3.38 -1.91
C LEU A 47 10.67 3.39 -2.06
N GLN A 48 11.39 2.84 -1.08
CA GLN A 48 12.85 2.70 -1.15
C GLN A 48 13.28 1.83 -2.33
N SER A 49 12.52 0.78 -2.67
CA SER A 49 12.79 -0.05 -3.86
C SER A 49 12.77 0.75 -5.17
N GLN A 50 12.04 1.87 -5.20
CA GLN A 50 11.91 2.78 -6.34
C GLN A 50 12.67 4.10 -6.16
N GLN A 51 13.50 4.22 -5.10
CA GLN A 51 14.20 5.45 -4.74
C GLN A 51 13.25 6.66 -4.57
N LYS A 52 12.05 6.39 -4.03
CA LYS A 52 11.03 7.39 -3.74
C LYS A 52 10.87 7.56 -2.23
N THR A 53 10.19 8.62 -1.85
CA THR A 53 9.82 8.97 -0.48
C THR A 53 8.32 9.26 -0.39
N LEU A 54 7.78 9.33 0.82
CA LEU A 54 6.38 9.71 1.03
C LEU A 54 6.04 11.10 0.46
N ALA A 55 7.02 12.01 0.41
CA ALA A 55 6.83 13.35 -0.13
C ALA A 55 6.62 13.37 -1.66
N ASP A 56 7.01 12.30 -2.35
CA ASP A 56 6.81 12.16 -3.79
C ASP A 56 5.40 11.68 -4.15
N ILE A 57 4.62 11.19 -3.16
CA ILE A 57 3.27 10.68 -3.37
C ILE A 57 2.33 11.85 -3.68
N GLU A 58 1.71 11.81 -4.85
CA GLU A 58 0.75 12.82 -5.29
C GLU A 58 -0.70 12.37 -5.10
N GLY A 59 -0.93 11.07 -4.94
CA GLY A 59 -2.26 10.50 -4.72
C GLY A 59 -2.23 9.23 -3.86
N LEU A 60 -3.31 9.05 -3.09
CA LEU A 60 -3.54 7.85 -2.30
C LEU A 60 -4.91 7.26 -2.65
N VAL A 61 -4.94 5.98 -2.99
CA VAL A 61 -6.17 5.23 -3.29
C VAL A 61 -6.32 4.11 -2.27
N CYS A 62 -7.36 4.20 -1.44
CA CYS A 62 -7.67 3.15 -0.48
C CYS A 62 -8.93 2.40 -0.91
N PHE A 63 -8.87 1.07 -0.94
CA PHE A 63 -10.05 0.26 -1.21
C PHE A 63 -11.09 0.46 -0.10
N LYS A 64 -12.31 0.87 -0.47
CA LYS A 64 -13.40 1.21 0.48
C LYS A 64 -14.16 -0.01 1.02
N GLY A 65 -13.93 -1.19 0.46
CA GLY A 65 -14.63 -2.42 0.85
C GLY A 65 -15.67 -2.89 -0.17
N PRO A 66 -16.42 -3.97 0.15
CA PRO A 66 -16.56 -4.60 1.48
C PRO A 66 -15.30 -5.36 1.95
N GLY A 67 -15.17 -5.61 3.25
CA GLY A 67 -13.99 -6.26 3.85
C GLY A 67 -14.05 -6.38 5.37
N SER A 68 -12.94 -6.81 5.99
CA SER A 68 -12.81 -6.93 7.45
C SER A 68 -13.02 -5.59 8.18
N PHE A 69 -13.79 -5.59 9.28
CA PHE A 69 -14.06 -4.40 10.10
C PHE A 69 -12.79 -3.74 10.67
N THR A 70 -11.76 -4.53 10.99
CA THR A 70 -10.50 -4.00 11.55
C THR A 70 -9.42 -3.77 10.50
N GLY A 71 -9.64 -4.28 9.28
CA GLY A 71 -8.69 -4.14 8.17
C GLY A 71 -9.01 -2.94 7.27
N LEU A 72 -10.29 -2.59 7.15
CA LEU A 72 -10.79 -1.40 6.45
C LEU A 72 -10.70 -0.12 7.27
#